data_AF-F4WJ67-F1
#
_entry.id   AF-F4WJ67-F1
#
_cell.length_a   1.000
_cell.length_b   1.000
_cell.length_c   1.000
_cell.angle_alpha   90.00
_cell.angle_beta   90.00
_cell.angle_gamma   90.00
#
_symmetry.space_group_name_H-M   'P 1'
#
loop_
_entity.id
_entity.type
_entity.pdbx_description
1 polymer ?
#
loop_
_entity_poly.entity_id
_entity_poly.type
_entity_poly.pdbx_seq_one_letter_code
_entity_poly.pdbx_strand_id
1 'polypeptide(L)'
;DDIQDEAIMRNGFPVTNSVYGLHYSINAANYLQFIACEKFFNLHPMAVKIVIEQFMEYYKGQGMDLYWKEKFICPKEEDYNILAVRKSGWLNIMVVKLMKLFSTYEEDVLSLASTFGLYRQIHDDYCNLRHDEDTNENSYCDDLTEGKMSFLVIHALRKNPDDKKIINILKQRSKNIEIKRYCVKILESYGSFKYAKDVLDELEEKMRTEIDRLGGNPPFVKLLDDFRNKMLKTHI
;
A
#
# COMPACT_ATOMS: atom_id res chain seq x y z
N ASP A 1 -5.57 -10.43 -0.08
CA ASP A 1 -5.65 -9.19 -0.85
C ASP A 1 -6.64 -9.33 -1.98
N ASP A 2 -6.29 -9.82 -3.18
CA ASP A 2 -7.22 -9.86 -4.36
C ASP A 2 -8.63 -10.40 -4.06
N ILE A 3 -8.73 -11.50 -3.30
CA ILE A 3 -10.01 -12.07 -2.87
C ILE A 3 -10.78 -11.14 -1.92
N GLN A 4 -10.08 -10.49 -0.98
CA GLN A 4 -10.66 -9.61 0.04
C GLN A 4 -11.05 -8.23 -0.52
N ASP A 5 -10.45 -7.86 -1.64
CA ASP A 5 -10.71 -6.60 -2.34
C ASP A 5 -11.63 -6.77 -3.55
N GLU A 6 -12.05 -8.02 -3.84
CA GLU A 6 -12.86 -8.34 -5.02
C GLU A 6 -12.24 -7.83 -6.34
N ALA A 7 -10.90 -7.80 -6.38
CA ALA A 7 -10.14 -7.36 -7.53
C ALA A 7 -10.41 -8.24 -8.75
N ILE A 8 -10.34 -7.64 -9.94
CA ILE A 8 -10.56 -8.35 -11.22
C ILE A 8 -9.24 -8.64 -11.92
N MET A 9 -8.26 -7.73 -11.79
CA MET A 9 -6.97 -7.79 -12.45
C MET A 9 -5.82 -7.63 -11.45
N ARG A 10 -4.70 -8.31 -11.69
CA ARG A 10 -3.42 -8.11 -11.00
C ARG A 10 -2.30 -8.14 -12.03
N ASN A 11 -1.49 -7.07 -12.09
CA ASN A 11 -0.34 -6.96 -13.00
C ASN A 11 -0.69 -7.22 -14.49
N GLY A 12 -1.85 -6.75 -14.95
CA GLY A 12 -2.30 -6.93 -16.34
C GLY A 12 -2.94 -8.30 -16.65
N PHE A 13 -3.03 -9.21 -15.68
CA PHE A 13 -3.68 -10.51 -15.82
C PHE A 13 -4.93 -10.62 -14.95
N PRO A 14 -5.92 -11.46 -15.30
CA PRO A 14 -7.02 -11.79 -14.41
C PRO A 14 -6.52 -12.35 -13.07
N VAL A 15 -7.18 -12.01 -11.97
CA VAL A 15 -6.79 -12.51 -10.64
C VAL A 15 -6.92 -14.03 -10.54
N THR A 16 -6.05 -14.69 -9.76
CA THR A 16 -5.99 -16.16 -9.66
C THR A 16 -7.34 -16.79 -9.29
N ASN A 17 -8.11 -16.18 -8.39
CA ASN A 17 -9.43 -16.67 -7.97
C ASN A 17 -10.50 -16.57 -9.07
N SER A 18 -10.32 -15.69 -10.06
CA SER A 18 -11.21 -15.64 -11.22
C SER A 18 -10.98 -16.80 -12.19
N VAL A 19 -9.75 -17.30 -12.28
CA VAL A 19 -9.34 -18.36 -13.23
C VAL A 19 -9.51 -19.75 -12.62
N TYR A 20 -9.03 -19.92 -11.39
CA TYR A 20 -8.96 -21.21 -10.72
C TYR A 20 -10.02 -21.39 -9.63
N GLY A 21 -10.81 -20.36 -9.34
CA GLY A 21 -11.83 -20.39 -8.29
C GLY A 21 -11.32 -20.02 -6.90
N LEU A 22 -12.26 -19.60 -6.05
CA LEU A 22 -12.01 -19.08 -4.71
C LEU A 22 -11.33 -20.10 -3.79
N HIS A 23 -11.88 -21.31 -3.69
CA HIS A 23 -11.41 -22.33 -2.73
C HIS A 23 -9.97 -22.78 -3.02
N TYR A 24 -9.64 -23.00 -4.30
CA TYR A 24 -8.29 -23.39 -4.70
C TYR A 24 -7.28 -22.28 -4.42
N SER A 25 -7.65 -21.03 -4.70
CA SER A 25 -6.78 -19.87 -4.47
C SER A 25 -6.49 -19.64 -2.99
N ILE A 26 -7.49 -19.77 -2.11
CA ILE A 26 -7.30 -19.71 -0.66
C ILE A 26 -6.37 -20.83 -0.19
N ASN A 27 -6.64 -22.07 -0.60
CA ASN A 27 -5.84 -23.22 -0.19
C ASN A 27 -4.38 -23.10 -0.65
N ALA A 28 -4.16 -22.68 -1.90
CA ALA A 28 -2.83 -22.48 -2.45
C ALA A 28 -2.06 -21.36 -1.73
N ALA A 29 -2.71 -20.22 -1.46
CA ALA A 29 -2.09 -19.11 -0.74
C ALA A 29 -1.67 -19.53 0.68
N ASN A 30 -2.55 -20.23 1.41
CA ASN A 30 -2.25 -20.74 2.75
C ASN A 30 -1.12 -21.77 2.72
N TYR A 31 -1.12 -22.69 1.76
CA TYR A 31 -0.06 -23.68 1.61
C TYR A 31 1.30 -23.03 1.34
N LEU A 32 1.36 -22.02 0.47
CA LEU A 32 2.59 -21.26 0.20
C LEU A 32 3.11 -20.53 1.44
N GLN A 33 2.24 -20.01 2.30
CA GLN A 33 2.65 -19.42 3.58
C GLN A 33 3.36 -20.44 4.48
N PHE A 34 2.85 -21.68 4.56
CA PHE A 34 3.49 -22.73 5.35
C PHE A 34 4.80 -23.24 4.76
N ILE A 35 4.91 -23.32 3.43
CA ILE A 35 6.21 -23.59 2.77
C ILE A 35 7.24 -22.51 3.15
N ALA A 36 6.84 -21.24 3.17
CA ALA A 36 7.73 -20.16 3.59
C ALA A 36 8.15 -20.34 5.06
N CYS A 37 7.21 -20.66 5.97
CA CYS A 37 7.51 -20.94 7.37
C CYS A 37 8.50 -22.11 7.55
N GLU A 38 8.34 -23.20 6.80
CA GLU A 38 9.28 -24.34 6.82
C GLU A 38 10.70 -23.91 6.42
N LYS A 39 10.83 -23.09 5.36
CA LYS A 39 12.12 -22.54 4.95
C LYS A 39 12.76 -21.67 6.03
N PHE A 40 11.97 -20.83 6.71
CA PHE A 40 12.48 -20.00 7.80
C PHE A 40 12.86 -20.80 9.04
N PHE A 41 12.18 -21.91 9.32
CA PHE A 41 12.55 -22.82 10.40
C PHE A 41 13.97 -23.38 10.22
N ASN A 42 14.31 -23.74 8.98
CA ASN A 42 15.64 -24.24 8.64
C ASN A 42 16.72 -23.15 8.53
N LEU A 43 16.34 -21.86 8.56
CA LEU A 43 17.26 -20.74 8.40
C LEU A 43 17.93 -20.33 9.72
N HIS A 44 17.14 -20.09 10.76
CA HIS A 44 17.63 -19.66 12.08
C HIS A 44 16.54 -19.86 13.15
N PRO A 45 16.88 -20.24 14.40
CA PRO A 45 15.88 -20.46 15.47
C PRO A 45 14.95 -19.27 15.72
N MET A 46 15.47 -18.04 15.55
CA MET A 46 14.70 -16.80 15.71
C MET A 46 13.93 -16.36 14.45
N ALA A 47 14.22 -16.93 13.28
CA ALA A 47 13.61 -16.49 12.02
C ALA A 47 12.09 -16.72 12.02
N VAL A 48 11.63 -17.88 12.51
CA VAL A 48 10.19 -18.19 12.59
C VAL A 48 9.46 -17.20 13.51
N LYS A 49 10.06 -16.83 14.64
CA LYS A 49 9.48 -15.83 15.54
C LYS A 49 9.30 -14.49 14.84
N ILE A 50 10.34 -13.99 14.16
CA ILE A 50 10.29 -12.74 13.40
C ILE A 50 9.18 -12.80 12.34
N VAL A 51 9.13 -13.89 11.57
CA VAL A 51 8.16 -14.06 10.49
C VAL A 51 6.73 -14.08 11.02
N ILE A 52 6.46 -14.83 12.10
CA ILE A 52 5.14 -14.86 12.74
C ILE A 52 4.76 -13.47 13.26
N GLU A 53 5.66 -12.76 13.95
CA GLU A 53 5.39 -11.40 14.42
C GLU A 53 5.06 -10.44 13.28
N GLN A 54 5.78 -10.53 12.15
CA GLN A 54 5.52 -9.65 11.00
C GLN A 54 4.24 -10.04 10.24
N PHE A 55 3.90 -11.32 10.13
CA PHE A 55 2.57 -11.72 9.65
C PHE A 55 1.45 -11.17 10.53
N MET A 56 1.61 -11.20 11.85
CA MET A 56 0.62 -10.62 12.77
C MET A 56 0.46 -9.11 12.57
N GLU A 57 1.53 -8.37 12.33
CA GLU A 57 1.44 -6.94 11.98
C GLU A 57 0.72 -6.73 10.64
N TYR A 58 1.02 -7.53 9.62
CA TYR A 58 0.29 -7.49 8.34
C TYR A 58 -1.21 -7.72 8.53
N TYR A 59 -1.61 -8.79 9.24
CA TYR A 59 -3.03 -9.09 9.46
C TYR A 59 -3.75 -8.01 10.28
N LYS A 60 -3.07 -7.38 11.24
CA LYS A 60 -3.61 -6.20 11.94
C LYS A 60 -3.83 -5.04 10.98
N GLY A 61 -2.84 -4.72 10.13
CA GLY A 61 -2.95 -3.67 9.11
C GLY A 61 -4.08 -3.93 8.11
N GLN A 62 -4.14 -5.14 7.56
CA GLN A 62 -5.21 -5.56 6.66
C GLN A 62 -6.59 -5.51 7.35
N GLY A 63 -6.67 -5.92 8.62
CA GLY A 63 -7.90 -5.85 9.40
C GLY A 63 -8.39 -4.41 9.62
N MET A 64 -7.47 -3.46 9.85
CA MET A 64 -7.78 -2.03 9.93
C MET A 64 -8.34 -1.52 8.60
N ASP A 65 -7.70 -1.88 7.47
CA ASP A 65 -8.15 -1.48 6.12
C ASP A 65 -9.57 -1.96 5.84
N LEU A 66 -9.81 -3.26 6.05
CA LEU A 66 -11.12 -3.88 5.86
C LEU A 66 -12.18 -3.24 6.77
N TYR A 67 -11.85 -2.98 8.04
CA TYR A 67 -12.79 -2.37 8.97
C TYR A 67 -13.22 -0.96 8.51
N TRP A 68 -12.27 -0.12 8.10
CA TRP A 68 -12.57 1.23 7.62
C TRP A 68 -13.32 1.23 6.29
N LYS A 69 -12.91 0.35 5.37
CA LYS A 69 -13.56 0.13 4.07
C LYS A 69 -15.02 -0.31 4.22
N GLU A 70 -15.27 -1.37 5.01
CA GLU A 70 -16.62 -1.93 5.16
C GLU A 70 -17.56 -1.06 6.01
N LYS A 71 -17.03 -0.31 6.97
CA LYS A 71 -17.83 0.58 7.83
C LYS A 71 -17.91 2.01 7.29
N PHE A 72 -17.19 2.33 6.22
CA PHE A 72 -17.07 3.68 5.68
C PHE A 72 -16.65 4.70 6.76
N ILE A 73 -15.71 4.30 7.62
CA ILE A 73 -15.15 5.16 8.68
C ILE A 73 -13.87 5.79 8.14
N CYS A 74 -13.84 7.11 8.03
CA CYS A 74 -12.62 7.83 7.69
C CYS A 74 -11.68 7.86 8.92
N PRO A 75 -10.50 7.23 8.87
CA PRO A 75 -9.54 7.27 9.98
C PRO A 75 -8.91 8.66 10.16
N LYS A 76 -8.13 8.83 11.23
CA LYS A 76 -7.13 9.90 11.29
C LYS A 76 -5.94 9.53 10.43
N GLU A 77 -5.22 10.54 9.97
CA GLU A 77 -4.00 10.33 9.19
C GLU A 77 -2.92 9.56 10.00
N GLU A 78 -2.80 9.85 11.29
CA GLU A 78 -1.93 9.10 12.21
C GLU A 78 -2.25 7.60 12.24
N ASP A 79 -3.54 7.26 12.27
CA ASP A 79 -4.00 5.87 12.24
C ASP A 79 -3.71 5.23 10.89
N TYR A 80 -3.89 5.98 9.79
CA TYR A 80 -3.51 5.53 8.44
C TYR A 80 -2.00 5.26 8.36
N ASN A 81 -1.16 6.10 8.95
CA ASN A 81 0.30 5.88 8.95
C ASN A 81 0.66 4.57 9.66
N ILE A 82 -0.02 4.25 10.77
CA ILE A 82 0.12 2.96 11.45
C ILE A 82 -0.30 1.81 10.54
N LEU A 83 -1.44 1.94 9.85
CA LEU A 83 -1.90 0.94 8.87
C LEU A 83 -0.86 0.74 7.76
N ALA A 84 -0.36 1.81 7.17
CA ALA A 84 0.57 1.77 6.05
C ALA A 84 1.86 1.03 6.42
N VAL A 85 2.45 1.33 7.59
CA VAL A 85 3.64 0.62 8.07
C VAL A 85 3.34 -0.87 8.33
N ARG A 86 2.17 -1.19 8.88
CA ARG A 86 1.74 -2.58 9.13
C ARG A 86 1.44 -3.37 7.85
N LYS A 87 0.72 -2.79 6.89
CA LYS A 87 0.24 -3.48 5.69
C LYS A 87 1.28 -3.49 4.57
N SER A 88 1.98 -2.38 4.35
CA SER A 88 2.97 -2.24 3.28
C SER A 88 4.41 -2.41 3.78
N GLY A 89 4.71 -1.93 4.99
CA GLY A 89 6.05 -1.99 5.57
C GLY A 89 6.47 -3.35 6.14
N TRP A 90 5.54 -4.23 6.52
CA TRP A 90 5.86 -5.47 7.26
C TRP A 90 6.90 -6.35 6.57
N LEU A 91 6.83 -6.48 5.24
CA LEU A 91 7.74 -7.36 4.50
C LEU A 91 9.16 -6.79 4.50
N ASN A 92 9.31 -5.48 4.28
CA ASN A 92 10.59 -4.80 4.35
C ASN A 92 11.19 -4.91 5.75
N ILE A 93 10.37 -4.67 6.78
CA ILE A 93 10.77 -4.81 8.19
C ILE A 93 11.18 -6.26 8.50
N MET A 94 10.43 -7.25 8.01
CA MET A 94 10.73 -8.66 8.18
C MET A 94 12.08 -9.03 7.56
N VAL A 95 12.31 -8.63 6.30
CA VAL A 95 13.56 -8.91 5.58
C VAL A 95 14.75 -8.28 6.30
N VAL A 96 14.64 -7.01 6.72
CA VAL A 96 15.73 -6.34 7.47
C VAL A 96 16.00 -7.05 8.81
N LYS A 97 14.96 -7.41 9.57
CA LYS A 97 15.12 -8.16 10.83
C LYS A 97 15.78 -9.53 10.61
N LEU A 98 15.40 -10.24 9.55
CA LEU A 98 16.00 -11.53 9.20
C LEU A 98 17.46 -11.38 8.78
N MET A 99 17.78 -10.38 7.94
CA MET A 99 19.16 -10.10 7.53
C MET A 99 20.05 -9.73 8.72
N LYS A 100 19.52 -8.99 9.71
CA LYS A 100 20.24 -8.65 10.94
C LYS A 100 20.62 -9.86 11.80
N LEU A 101 19.94 -11.00 11.68
CA LEU A 101 20.37 -12.23 12.36
C LEU A 101 21.74 -12.73 11.88
N PHE A 102 22.17 -12.31 10.70
CA PHE A 102 23.40 -12.76 10.05
C PHE A 102 24.38 -11.61 9.77
N SER A 103 24.11 -10.42 10.31
CA SER A 103 24.91 -9.22 10.06
C SER A 103 25.50 -8.69 11.35
N THR A 104 26.71 -8.15 11.26
CA THR A 104 27.36 -7.39 12.35
C THR A 104 27.06 -5.88 12.26
N TYR A 105 26.20 -5.46 11.33
CA TYR A 105 25.85 -4.06 11.15
C TYR A 105 24.82 -3.60 12.20
N GLU A 106 25.26 -2.76 13.13
CA GLU A 106 24.48 -2.40 14.33
C GLU A 106 23.48 -1.26 14.10
N GLU A 107 23.76 -0.35 13.16
CA GLU A 107 22.93 0.83 12.87
C GLU A 107 21.46 0.50 12.63
N ASP A 108 20.57 1.41 13.02
CA ASP A 108 19.14 1.22 12.81
C ASP A 108 18.74 1.42 11.34
N VAL A 109 18.41 0.33 10.67
CA VAL A 109 17.86 0.31 9.30
C VAL A 109 16.33 0.18 9.31
N LEU A 110 15.73 -0.14 10.47
CA LEU A 110 14.28 -0.35 10.56
C LEU A 110 13.51 0.96 10.37
N SER A 111 14.04 2.08 10.87
CA SER A 111 13.46 3.41 10.64
C SER A 111 13.33 3.75 9.15
N LEU A 112 14.34 3.41 8.35
CA LEU A 112 14.31 3.55 6.89
C LEU A 112 13.26 2.62 6.27
N ALA A 113 13.24 1.34 6.68
CA ALA A 113 12.27 0.36 6.16
C ALA A 113 10.81 0.73 6.47
N SER A 114 10.54 1.27 7.67
CA SER A 114 9.21 1.77 8.06
C SER A 114 8.81 3.00 7.25
N THR A 115 9.72 3.96 7.07
CA THR A 115 9.48 5.16 6.26
C THR A 115 9.19 4.77 4.81
N PHE A 116 9.94 3.83 4.26
CA PHE A 116 9.71 3.30 2.92
C PHE A 116 8.37 2.57 2.78
N GLY A 117 7.95 1.82 3.80
CA GLY A 117 6.62 1.20 3.83
C GLY A 117 5.47 2.23 3.76
N LEU A 118 5.58 3.33 4.52
CA LEU A 118 4.63 4.43 4.45
C LEU A 118 4.63 5.10 3.08
N TYR A 119 5.80 5.45 2.57
CA TYR A 119 5.97 6.03 1.24
C TYR A 119 5.33 5.15 0.16
N ARG A 120 5.60 3.84 0.19
CA ARG A 120 5.10 2.89 -0.80
C ARG A 120 3.58 2.79 -0.78
N GLN A 121 2.95 2.79 0.40
CA GLN A 121 1.49 2.75 0.51
C GLN A 121 0.85 4.02 -0.04
N ILE A 122 1.36 5.21 0.31
CA ILE A 122 0.83 6.48 -0.20
C ILE A 122 1.08 6.60 -1.71
N HIS A 123 2.24 6.14 -2.19
CA HIS A 123 2.59 6.12 -3.61
C HIS A 123 1.62 5.24 -4.41
N ASP A 124 1.29 4.05 -3.91
CA ASP A 124 0.31 3.15 -4.54
C ASP A 124 -1.09 3.76 -4.54
N ASP A 125 -1.54 4.35 -3.41
CA ASP A 125 -2.83 5.05 -3.31
C ASP A 125 -2.89 6.25 -4.28
N TYR A 126 -1.79 6.97 -4.48
CA TYR A 126 -1.68 8.07 -5.44
C TYR A 126 -1.78 7.58 -6.88
N CYS A 127 -1.01 6.54 -7.23
CA CYS A 127 -0.98 6.00 -8.58
C CYS A 127 -2.30 5.31 -8.96
N ASN A 128 -2.99 4.67 -8.02
CA ASN A 128 -4.28 4.02 -8.27
C ASN A 128 -5.33 5.00 -8.80
N LEU A 129 -5.29 6.25 -8.33
CA LEU A 129 -6.26 7.30 -8.66
C LEU A 129 -5.87 8.16 -9.88
N ARG A 130 -4.78 7.81 -10.57
CA ARG A 130 -4.32 8.48 -11.79
C ARG A 130 -4.52 7.60 -13.01
N HIS A 131 -4.68 8.23 -14.17
CA HIS A 131 -4.73 7.55 -15.46
C HIS A 131 -3.36 7.66 -16.15
N ASP A 132 -2.73 6.53 -16.42
CA ASP A 132 -1.62 6.42 -17.37
C ASP A 132 -2.12 5.88 -18.73
N GLU A 133 -1.41 6.16 -19.82
CA GLU A 133 -1.70 5.67 -21.18
C GLU A 133 -1.74 4.13 -21.25
N ASP A 134 -1.00 3.46 -20.36
CA ASP A 134 -0.97 2.00 -20.19
C ASP A 134 -2.04 1.46 -19.22
N THR A 135 -2.93 2.31 -18.68
CA THR A 135 -3.94 1.85 -17.71
C THR A 135 -5.03 1.06 -18.42
N ASN A 136 -5.14 -0.22 -18.09
CA ASN A 136 -6.31 -1.01 -18.45
C ASN A 136 -7.55 -0.36 -17.83
N GLU A 137 -8.52 0.05 -18.66
CA GLU A 137 -9.76 0.67 -18.19
C GLU A 137 -10.50 -0.19 -17.15
N ASN A 138 -10.30 -1.51 -17.19
CA ASN A 138 -10.89 -2.45 -16.23
C ASN A 138 -10.33 -2.34 -14.81
N SER A 139 -9.18 -1.69 -14.61
CA SER A 139 -8.55 -1.47 -13.30
C SER A 139 -8.39 0.01 -12.94
N TYR A 140 -9.08 0.91 -13.67
CA TYR A 140 -8.98 2.35 -13.41
C TYR A 140 -9.61 2.70 -12.06
N CYS A 141 -8.85 3.30 -11.14
CA CYS A 141 -9.31 3.71 -9.80
C CYS A 141 -10.03 2.58 -9.03
N ASP A 142 -9.42 1.40 -8.96
CA ASP A 142 -10.00 0.26 -8.23
C ASP A 142 -10.23 0.56 -6.75
N ASP A 143 -9.39 1.39 -6.11
CA ASP A 143 -9.61 1.82 -4.73
C ASP A 143 -10.99 2.48 -4.53
N LEU A 144 -11.52 3.17 -5.55
CA LEU A 144 -12.86 3.77 -5.50
C LEU A 144 -13.96 2.72 -5.64
N THR A 145 -13.77 1.70 -6.48
CA THR A 145 -14.70 0.56 -6.58
C THR A 145 -14.70 -0.25 -5.30
N GLU A 146 -13.54 -0.44 -4.70
CA GLU A 146 -13.37 -1.11 -3.42
C GLU A 146 -13.95 -0.30 -2.24
N GLY A 147 -14.26 0.99 -2.43
CA GLY A 147 -14.70 1.87 -1.35
C GLY A 147 -13.62 2.13 -0.31
N LYS A 148 -12.34 1.98 -0.69
CA LYS A 148 -11.18 2.05 0.19
C LYS A 148 -10.96 3.46 0.70
N MET A 149 -10.56 3.57 1.97
CA MET A 149 -10.13 4.82 2.59
C MET A 149 -8.66 5.08 2.27
N SER A 150 -8.34 5.35 1.00
CA SER A 150 -6.98 5.66 0.57
C SER A 150 -6.52 7.04 1.07
N PHE A 151 -5.21 7.30 1.05
CA PHE A 151 -4.63 8.53 1.61
C PHE A 151 -5.30 9.82 1.07
N LEU A 152 -5.54 9.88 -0.25
CA LEU A 152 -6.14 11.04 -0.92
C LEU A 152 -7.61 11.22 -0.52
N VAL A 153 -8.33 10.12 -0.34
CA VAL A 153 -9.72 10.10 0.13
C VAL A 153 -9.80 10.57 1.58
N ILE A 154 -8.89 10.08 2.44
CA ILE A 154 -8.82 10.49 3.85
C ILE A 154 -8.58 12.00 3.94
N HIS A 155 -7.57 12.54 3.25
CA HIS A 155 -7.32 13.98 3.23
C HIS A 155 -8.57 14.76 2.78
N ALA A 156 -9.21 14.34 1.69
CA ALA A 156 -10.40 15.01 1.16
C ALA A 156 -11.56 15.05 2.16
N LEU A 157 -11.91 13.90 2.75
CA LEU A 157 -13.00 13.77 3.72
C LEU A 157 -12.74 14.55 5.01
N ARG A 158 -11.48 14.57 5.48
CA ARG A 158 -11.10 15.31 6.69
C ARG A 158 -11.09 16.82 6.46
N LYS A 159 -10.64 17.27 5.28
CA LYS A 159 -10.63 18.69 4.91
C LYS A 159 -12.04 19.23 4.66
N ASN A 160 -12.96 18.38 4.20
CA ASN A 160 -14.34 18.77 3.86
C ASN A 160 -15.37 17.82 4.51
N PRO A 161 -15.51 17.85 5.85
CA PRO A 161 -16.32 16.86 6.58
C PRO A 161 -17.83 16.92 6.29
N ASP A 162 -18.33 18.07 5.83
CA ASP A 162 -19.74 18.26 5.50
C ASP A 162 -20.10 17.77 4.09
N ASP A 163 -19.12 17.64 3.19
CA ASP A 163 -19.37 17.18 1.82
C ASP A 163 -19.41 15.64 1.75
N LYS A 164 -20.64 15.11 1.60
CA LYS A 164 -20.89 13.67 1.56
C LYS A 164 -20.72 13.04 0.17
N LYS A 165 -20.29 13.78 -0.87
CA LYS A 165 -20.17 13.24 -2.23
C LYS A 165 -19.22 12.06 -2.30
N ILE A 166 -18.00 12.21 -1.79
CA ILE A 166 -16.96 11.17 -1.84
C ILE A 166 -17.44 9.92 -1.10
N ILE A 167 -17.94 10.07 0.13
CA ILE A 167 -18.40 8.92 0.91
C ILE A 167 -19.58 8.19 0.26
N ASN A 168 -20.50 8.94 -0.38
CA ASN A 168 -21.61 8.34 -1.11
C ASN A 168 -21.14 7.59 -2.37
N ILE A 169 -20.12 8.10 -3.07
CA ILE A 169 -19.52 7.41 -4.22
C ILE A 169 -18.85 6.11 -3.76
N LEU A 170 -18.04 6.14 -2.69
CA LEU A 170 -17.37 4.95 -2.16
C LEU A 170 -18.39 3.88 -1.74
N LYS A 171 -19.51 4.28 -1.13
CA LYS A 171 -20.62 3.37 -0.76
C LYS A 171 -21.28 2.68 -1.95
N GLN A 172 -21.27 3.30 -3.12
CA GLN A 172 -21.84 2.69 -4.32
C GLN A 172 -20.96 1.56 -4.87
N ARG A 173 -19.67 1.51 -4.51
CA ARG A 173 -18.69 0.53 -5.03
C ARG A 173 -18.79 0.42 -6.56
N SER A 174 -18.95 1.58 -7.21
CA SER A 174 -19.34 1.63 -8.62
C SER A 174 -18.18 1.23 -9.52
N LYS A 175 -18.49 0.46 -10.57
CA LYS A 175 -17.57 0.16 -11.68
C LYS A 175 -17.68 1.18 -12.82
N ASN A 176 -18.58 2.16 -12.71
CA ASN A 176 -18.80 3.16 -13.75
C ASN A 176 -17.64 4.17 -13.79
N ILE A 177 -16.94 4.21 -14.93
CA ILE A 177 -15.76 5.07 -15.15
C ILE A 177 -16.09 6.55 -14.96
N GLU A 178 -17.26 7.03 -15.39
CA GLU A 178 -17.64 8.44 -15.24
C GLU A 178 -17.85 8.84 -13.79
N ILE A 179 -18.39 7.94 -12.96
CA ILE A 179 -18.52 8.17 -11.51
C ILE A 179 -17.11 8.25 -10.87
N LYS A 180 -16.19 7.37 -11.28
CA LYS A 180 -14.79 7.39 -10.82
C LYS A 180 -14.09 8.68 -11.23
N ARG A 181 -14.19 9.09 -12.50
CA ARG A 181 -13.64 10.35 -13.03
C ARG A 181 -14.20 11.57 -12.29
N TYR A 182 -15.49 11.57 -11.99
CA TYR A 182 -16.10 12.63 -11.19
C TYR A 182 -15.52 12.69 -9.77
N CYS A 183 -15.32 11.54 -9.11
CA CYS A 183 -14.69 11.49 -7.79
C CYS A 183 -13.25 12.03 -7.83
N VAL A 184 -12.44 11.60 -8.81
CA VAL A 184 -11.07 12.10 -9.02
C VAL A 184 -11.04 13.61 -9.19
N LYS A 185 -11.96 14.20 -9.96
CA LYS A 185 -12.09 15.67 -10.09
C LYS A 185 -12.41 16.35 -8.76
N ILE A 186 -13.22 15.74 -7.90
CA ILE A 186 -13.48 16.28 -6.55
C ILE A 186 -12.19 16.25 -5.72
N LEU A 187 -11.47 15.11 -5.70
CA LEU A 187 -10.21 14.97 -4.98
C LEU A 187 -9.17 16.01 -5.43
N GLU A 188 -9.06 16.24 -6.74
CA GLU A 188 -8.22 17.30 -7.31
C GLU A 188 -8.65 18.69 -6.84
N SER A 189 -9.97 18.99 -6.88
CA SER A 189 -10.50 20.28 -6.44
C SER A 189 -10.25 20.57 -4.95
N TYR A 190 -10.12 19.53 -4.13
CA TYR A 190 -9.78 19.65 -2.71
C TYR A 190 -8.27 19.71 -2.45
N GLY A 191 -7.46 19.54 -3.49
CA GLY A 191 -6.01 19.53 -3.42
C GLY A 191 -5.43 18.23 -2.84
N SER A 192 -6.18 17.12 -2.84
CA SER A 192 -5.71 15.85 -2.29
C SER A 192 -4.50 15.28 -3.03
N PHE A 193 -4.44 15.42 -4.35
CA PHE A 193 -3.28 14.99 -5.12
C PHE A 193 -2.04 15.82 -4.79
N LYS A 194 -2.19 17.15 -4.72
CA LYS A 194 -1.09 18.03 -4.31
C LYS A 194 -0.59 17.66 -2.91
N TYR A 195 -1.50 17.51 -1.95
CA TYR A 195 -1.16 17.14 -0.58
C TYR A 195 -0.42 15.80 -0.51
N ALA A 196 -0.92 14.76 -1.18
CA ALA A 196 -0.26 13.46 -1.23
C ALA A 196 1.13 13.53 -1.87
N LYS A 197 1.30 14.34 -2.94
CA LYS A 197 2.60 14.57 -3.57
C LYS A 197 3.57 15.27 -2.61
N ASP A 198 3.13 16.31 -1.92
CA ASP A 198 3.96 17.06 -0.97
C ASP A 198 4.44 16.13 0.17
N VAL A 199 3.56 15.27 0.71
CA VAL A 199 3.92 14.25 1.71
C VAL A 199 4.90 13.20 1.16
N LEU A 200 4.72 12.76 -0.09
CA LEU A 200 5.65 11.83 -0.74
C LEU A 200 7.03 12.46 -0.96
N ASP A 201 7.08 13.72 -1.39
CA ASP A 201 8.33 14.48 -1.57
C ASP A 201 9.06 14.62 -0.20
N GLU A 202 8.34 14.92 0.89
CA GLU A 202 8.91 14.96 2.26
C GLU A 202 9.45 13.60 2.73
N LEU A 203 8.71 12.51 2.49
CA LEU A 203 9.13 11.16 2.85
C LEU A 203 10.36 10.71 2.05
N GLU A 204 10.44 11.07 0.76
CA GLU A 204 11.60 10.80 -0.08
C GLU A 204 12.85 11.51 0.44
N GLU A 205 12.76 12.80 0.75
CA GLU A 205 13.88 13.57 1.33
C GLU A 205 14.34 12.98 2.67
N LYS A 206 13.39 12.57 3.51
CA LYS A 206 13.70 11.88 4.76
C LYS A 206 14.45 10.56 4.52
N MET A 207 14.03 9.76 3.55
CA MET A 207 14.71 8.52 3.20
C MET A 207 16.10 8.76 2.63
N ARG A 208 16.28 9.77 1.76
CA ARG A 208 17.59 10.13 1.21
C ARG A 208 18.56 10.56 2.30
N THR A 209 18.12 11.43 3.20
CA THR A 209 18.90 11.86 4.38
C THR A 209 19.32 10.67 5.23
N GLU A 210 18.42 9.72 5.45
CA GLU A 210 18.70 8.51 6.24
C GLU A 210 19.65 7.54 5.51
N ILE A 211 19.53 7.42 4.18
CA ILE A 211 20.47 6.65 3.36
C ILE A 211 21.87 7.24 3.46
N ASP A 212 22.01 8.55 3.36
CA ASP A 212 23.30 9.24 3.50
C ASP A 212 23.88 9.05 4.91
N ARG A 213 23.05 9.17 5.95
CA ARG A 213 23.44 8.88 7.35
C ARG A 213 24.00 7.45 7.51
N LEU A 214 23.42 6.48 6.81
CA LEU A 214 23.82 5.07 6.83
C LEU A 214 25.02 4.74 5.94
N GLY A 215 25.63 5.74 5.28
CA GLY A 215 26.83 5.57 4.45
C GLY A 215 26.57 5.43 2.94
N GLY A 216 25.33 5.70 2.50
CA GLY A 216 24.94 5.70 1.10
C GLY A 216 24.54 4.32 0.56
N ASN A 217 23.56 4.30 -0.36
CA ASN A 217 23.08 3.09 -1.01
C ASN A 217 22.58 3.40 -2.44
N PRO A 218 23.47 3.43 -3.45
CA PRO A 218 23.10 3.81 -4.82
C PRO A 218 21.97 2.97 -5.43
N PRO A 219 21.90 1.63 -5.22
CA PRO A 219 20.75 0.84 -5.65
C PRO A 219 19.42 1.30 -5.05
N PHE A 220 19.39 1.65 -3.76
CA PHE A 220 18.16 2.13 -3.12
C PHE A 220 17.81 3.54 -3.58
N VAL A 221 18.79 4.43 -3.75
CA VAL A 221 18.56 5.76 -4.35
C VAL A 221 17.93 5.64 -5.73
N LYS A 222 18.45 4.75 -6.58
CA LYS A 222 17.86 4.49 -7.90
C LYS A 222 16.42 3.97 -7.82
N LEU A 223 16.12 3.10 -6.86
CA LEU A 223 14.76 2.61 -6.63
C LEU A 223 13.81 3.76 -6.28
N LEU A 224 14.24 4.73 -5.46
CA LEU A 224 13.45 5.93 -5.16
C LEU A 224 13.22 6.79 -6.41
N ASP A 225 14.26 6.96 -7.23
CA ASP A 225 14.16 7.68 -8.51
C ASP A 225 13.14 7.01 -9.45
N ASP A 226 13.14 5.68 -9.52
CA ASP A 226 12.19 4.91 -10.34
C ASP A 226 10.73 5.11 -9.87
N PHE A 227 10.48 5.14 -8.55
CA PHE A 227 9.15 5.45 -8.01
C PHE A 227 8.70 6.87 -8.36
N ARG A 228 9.59 7.85 -8.21
CA ARG A 228 9.32 9.24 -8.55
C ARG A 228 9.03 9.42 -10.03
N ASN A 229 9.84 8.80 -10.88
CA ASN A 229 9.66 8.83 -12.34
C ASN A 229 8.32 8.21 -12.75
N LYS A 230 7.91 7.12 -12.08
CA LYS A 230 6.60 6.52 -12.32
C LYS A 230 5.47 7.50 -12.02
N MET A 231 5.51 8.22 -10.89
CA MET A 231 4.51 9.25 -10.60
C MET A 231 4.46 10.35 -11.65
N LEU A 232 5.62 10.83 -12.13
CA LEU A 232 5.69 11.90 -13.13
C LEU A 232 5.08 11.53 -14.48
N LYS A 233 5.02 10.24 -14.81
CA LYS A 233 4.39 9.73 -16.04
C LYS A 233 2.86 9.61 -15.94
N THR A 234 2.29 9.67 -14.73
CA THR A 234 0.84 9.52 -14.53
C THR A 234 0.07 10.83 -14.78
N HIS A 235 -0.98 10.79 -15.59
CA HIS A 235 -1.83 11.94 -15.91
C HIS A 235 -3.12 11.96 -15.05
N ILE A 236 -3.71 13.14 -14.85
CA ILE A 236 -5.02 13.33 -14.18
C ILE A 236 -6.14 13.10 -15.20
#